data_AF-A0A930K3W7-F1
#
_entry.id   AF-A0A930K3W7-F1
#
_cell.length_a   1.000
_cell.length_b   1.000
_cell.length_c   1.000
_cell.angle_alpha   90.00
_cell.angle_beta   90.00
_cell.angle_gamma   90.00
#
_symmetry.space_group_name_H-M   'P 1'
#
loop_
_entity.id
_entity.type
_entity.pdbx_description
1 polymer ?
#
loop_
_entity_poly.entity_id
_entity_poly.type
_entity_poly.pdbx_seq_one_letter_code
_entity_poly.pdbx_strand_id
1 'polypeptide(L)'
;MKRLALYFAALFCILCNCTAQTVSSSAKDNTQQNQNKQLKQNAKGQESTPTYSTISVENTYKLRWTGKAFTGVHKDKANTWLIKAVVKGLDIKWLKHPLSITTKEVRLLKDSLRKEVVTIIALESAEVGWSLTPFNKEYFMIEECEAPLYAVPYFINGRVYILCLTPSFKIIGDEMRPAIDRKALQESVLTPLMSAF
;
A
#
# COMPACT_ATOMS: atom_id res chain seq x y z
N MET A 1 5.04 -13.26 25.55
CA MET A 1 5.91 -12.06 25.63
C MET A 1 7.39 -12.37 25.29
N LYS A 2 7.71 -12.77 24.06
CA LYS A 2 9.12 -12.93 23.61
C LYS A 2 9.40 -12.55 22.13
N ARG A 3 8.39 -12.13 21.34
CA ARG A 3 8.59 -11.71 19.93
C ARG A 3 8.67 -10.19 19.71
N LEU A 4 8.15 -9.39 20.64
CA LEU A 4 8.17 -7.92 20.53
C LEU A 4 9.56 -7.31 20.77
N ALA A 5 10.42 -7.97 21.56
CA ALA A 5 11.76 -7.45 21.88
C ALA A 5 12.74 -7.50 20.69
N LEU A 6 12.55 -8.42 19.73
CA LEU A 6 13.46 -8.53 18.57
C LEU A 6 13.24 -7.43 17.53
N TYR A 7 12.06 -6.83 17.46
CA TYR A 7 11.79 -5.73 16.53
C TYR A 7 12.43 -4.40 16.97
N PHE A 8 12.62 -4.18 18.27
CA PHE A 8 13.24 -2.94 18.78
C PHE A 8 14.75 -2.87 18.54
N ALA A 9 15.45 -4.02 18.55
CA ALA A 9 16.89 -4.04 18.33
C ALA A 9 17.28 -3.79 16.86
N ALA A 10 16.48 -4.24 15.90
CA ALA A 10 16.76 -4.05 14.48
C ALA A 10 16.57 -2.59 14.01
N LEU A 11 15.70 -1.81 14.67
CA LEU A 11 15.42 -0.44 14.26
C LEU A 11 16.50 0.57 14.72
N PHE A 12 17.23 0.28 15.80
CA PHE A 12 18.28 1.16 16.31
C PHE A 12 19.62 1.04 15.57
N CYS A 13 19.87 -0.08 14.86
CA CYS A 13 21.13 -0.31 14.16
C CYS A 13 21.27 0.47 12.83
N ILE A 14 20.19 1.08 12.31
CA ILE A 14 20.22 1.81 11.02
C ILE A 14 20.51 3.32 11.22
N LEU A 15 20.54 3.80 12.47
CA LEU A 15 20.75 5.23 12.78
C LEU A 15 22.16 5.58 13.26
N CYS A 16 23.11 4.62 13.26
CA CYS A 16 24.48 4.86 13.67
C CYS A 16 25.45 4.73 12.49
N ASN A 17 25.45 5.73 11.61
CA ASN A 17 26.64 6.04 10.82
C ASN A 17 27.27 7.31 11.41
N CYS A 18 28.19 7.08 12.35
CA CYS A 18 29.27 8.00 12.65
C CYS A 18 30.20 8.11 11.44
N THR A 19 30.39 9.32 10.92
CA THR A 19 31.67 9.71 10.30
C THR A 19 31.93 11.18 10.59
N ALA A 20 33.20 11.46 10.82
CA ALA A 20 33.74 12.61 11.52
C ALA A 20 33.79 13.90 10.67
N GLN A 21 34.10 14.97 11.39
CA GLN A 21 34.22 16.37 10.98
C GLN A 21 35.05 16.61 9.71
N THR A 22 34.66 17.66 8.96
CA THR A 22 35.62 18.68 8.52
C THR A 22 34.91 20.03 8.41
N VAL A 23 35.42 21.02 9.14
CA VAL A 23 34.99 22.42 9.09
C VAL A 23 35.78 23.11 7.98
N SER A 24 35.09 23.89 7.14
CA SER A 24 35.67 25.10 6.54
C SER A 24 34.56 26.08 6.14
N SER A 25 34.82 27.34 6.46
CA SER A 25 33.97 28.53 6.47
C SER A 25 33.59 29.08 5.09
N SER A 26 32.41 29.71 4.98
CA SER A 26 32.24 31.07 4.43
C SER A 26 30.76 31.43 4.17
N ALA A 27 30.26 32.38 4.98
CA ALA A 27 29.26 33.43 4.73
C ALA A 27 28.01 33.25 3.82
N LYS A 28 26.89 33.71 4.41
CA LYS A 28 25.63 34.22 3.81
C LYS A 28 24.68 33.19 3.18
N ASP A 29 23.64 32.80 3.94
CA ASP A 29 22.24 32.92 3.50
C ASP A 29 21.28 32.66 4.67
N ASN A 30 20.89 33.73 5.38
CA ASN A 30 20.00 33.66 6.55
C ASN A 30 18.51 33.56 6.19
N THR A 31 18.16 33.15 4.97
CA THR A 31 16.78 33.23 4.47
C THR A 31 16.05 31.88 4.49
N GLN A 32 16.76 30.74 4.56
CA GLN A 32 16.14 29.40 4.55
C GLN A 32 15.88 28.79 5.94
N GLN A 33 16.53 29.29 7.00
CA GLN A 33 16.42 28.66 8.32
C GLN A 33 15.09 28.99 9.04
N ASN A 34 14.43 30.09 8.67
CA ASN A 34 13.16 30.50 9.29
C ASN A 34 11.94 29.74 8.76
N GLN A 35 11.94 29.28 7.51
CA GLN A 35 10.87 28.43 6.97
C GLN A 35 10.83 27.05 7.64
N ASN A 36 12.01 26.46 7.90
CA ASN A 36 12.09 25.18 8.61
C ASN A 36 11.72 25.26 10.10
N LYS A 37 11.87 26.43 10.74
CA LYS A 37 11.41 26.63 12.12
C LYS A 37 9.89 26.84 12.20
N GLN A 38 9.28 27.55 11.24
CA GLN A 38 7.82 27.67 11.15
C GLN A 38 7.14 26.33 10.82
N LEU A 39 7.72 25.50 9.93
CA LEU A 39 7.19 24.17 9.65
C LEU A 39 7.21 23.24 10.87
N LYS A 40 8.23 23.37 11.73
CA LYS A 40 8.36 22.55 12.95
C LYS A 40 7.44 22.97 14.09
N GLN A 41 6.95 24.22 14.11
CA GLN A 41 6.05 24.69 15.16
C GLN A 41 4.57 24.33 14.91
N ASN A 42 4.19 24.02 13.67
CA ASN A 42 2.85 23.52 13.34
C ASN A 42 2.69 22.00 13.52
N ALA A 43 3.76 21.28 13.88
CA ALA A 43 3.76 19.82 14.04
C ALA A 43 3.32 19.36 15.45
N LYS A 44 2.53 20.17 16.17
CA LYS A 44 1.97 19.82 17.48
C LYS A 44 0.45 19.84 17.39
N GLY A 45 -0.14 18.69 17.05
CA GLY A 45 -1.57 18.42 17.32
C GLY A 45 -2.50 18.22 16.12
N GLN A 46 -2.01 18.06 14.89
CA GLN A 46 -2.82 17.56 13.77
C GLN A 46 -2.27 16.21 13.32
N GLU A 47 -3.04 15.13 13.48
CA GLU A 47 -2.85 13.92 12.68
C GLU A 47 -3.03 14.34 11.21
N SER A 48 -1.96 14.67 10.51
CA SER A 48 -2.05 14.97 9.09
C SER A 48 -2.43 13.68 8.36
N THR A 49 -3.59 13.67 7.71
CA THR A 49 -4.00 12.62 6.79
C THR A 49 -2.87 12.34 5.78
N PRO A 50 -2.43 11.07 5.62
CA PRO A 50 -1.40 10.74 4.65
C PRO A 50 -1.82 11.19 3.26
N THR A 51 -0.94 11.92 2.58
CA THR A 51 -1.18 12.37 1.19
C THR A 51 -0.48 11.43 0.23
N TYR A 52 -1.19 10.98 -0.80
CA TYR A 52 -0.64 10.10 -1.83
C TYR A 52 -0.66 10.80 -3.18
N SER A 53 0.41 10.62 -3.95
CA SER A 53 0.42 11.03 -5.36
C SER A 53 1.07 9.94 -6.20
N THR A 54 0.49 9.68 -7.37
CA THR A 54 1.03 8.69 -8.30
C THR A 54 2.20 9.27 -9.06
N ILE A 55 3.35 8.61 -9.00
CA ILE A 55 4.54 8.96 -9.79
C ILE A 55 4.45 8.30 -11.16
N SER A 56 4.25 6.98 -11.18
CA SER A 56 4.22 6.19 -12.41
C SER A 56 3.52 4.85 -12.20
N VAL A 57 2.97 4.31 -13.29
CA VAL A 57 2.55 2.90 -13.39
C VAL A 57 3.69 2.14 -14.05
N GLU A 58 4.27 1.18 -13.34
CA GLU A 58 5.47 0.47 -13.80
C GLU A 58 5.10 -0.71 -14.70
N ASN A 59 4.19 -1.54 -14.20
CA ASN A 59 3.81 -2.78 -14.85
C ASN A 59 2.30 -2.96 -14.81
N THR A 60 1.75 -3.58 -15.85
CA THR A 60 0.36 -4.05 -15.88
C THR A 60 0.35 -5.51 -16.32
N TYR A 61 -0.24 -6.37 -15.51
CA TYR A 61 -0.38 -7.79 -15.79
C TYR A 61 -1.85 -8.18 -15.86
N LYS A 62 -2.19 -9.03 -16.82
CA LYS A 62 -3.54 -9.57 -17.00
C LYS A 62 -3.50 -11.08 -16.88
N LEU A 63 -4.33 -11.61 -16.00
CA LEU A 63 -4.44 -13.03 -15.67
C LEU A 63 -5.89 -13.45 -15.63
N ARG A 64 -6.10 -14.76 -15.76
CA ARG A 64 -7.39 -15.39 -15.48
C ARG A 64 -7.20 -16.51 -14.46
N TRP A 65 -7.98 -16.46 -13.39
CA TRP A 65 -8.15 -17.58 -12.47
C TRP A 65 -9.29 -18.46 -12.99
N THR A 66 -9.09 -19.78 -13.03
CA THR A 66 -10.06 -20.73 -13.60
C THR A 66 -10.93 -21.44 -12.56
N GLY A 67 -10.83 -21.06 -11.28
CA GLY A 67 -11.34 -21.87 -10.17
C GLY A 67 -10.31 -22.88 -9.63
N LYS A 68 -9.24 -23.13 -10.39
CA LYS A 68 -8.20 -24.12 -10.04
C LYS A 68 -6.78 -23.60 -10.22
N ALA A 69 -6.52 -22.88 -11.31
CA ALA A 69 -5.18 -22.40 -11.65
C ALA A 69 -5.21 -21.01 -12.28
N PHE A 70 -4.06 -20.32 -12.22
CA PHE A 70 -3.85 -19.10 -12.98
C PHE A 70 -3.43 -19.41 -14.42
N THR A 71 -3.94 -18.60 -15.34
CA THR A 71 -3.65 -18.66 -16.79
C THR A 71 -3.46 -17.25 -17.34
N GLY A 72 -2.90 -17.15 -18.54
CA GLY A 72 -2.65 -15.88 -19.23
C GLY A 72 -1.16 -15.62 -19.48
N VAL A 73 -0.89 -14.67 -20.39
CA VAL A 73 0.47 -14.37 -20.90
C VAL A 73 1.40 -13.85 -19.79
N HIS A 74 0.85 -13.24 -18.74
CA HIS A 74 1.61 -12.68 -17.63
C HIS A 74 1.65 -13.57 -16.38
N LYS A 75 1.26 -14.84 -16.47
CA LYS A 75 1.17 -15.77 -15.33
C LYS A 75 2.48 -15.84 -14.53
N ASP A 76 3.61 -15.89 -15.24
CA ASP A 76 4.93 -16.07 -14.63
C ASP A 76 5.57 -14.75 -14.17
N LYS A 77 4.93 -13.60 -14.45
CA LYS A 77 5.40 -12.27 -14.03
C LYS A 77 4.60 -11.72 -12.85
N ALA A 78 3.29 -11.98 -12.81
CA ALA A 78 2.46 -11.46 -11.75
C ALA A 78 2.62 -12.25 -10.45
N ASN A 79 2.48 -11.56 -9.32
CA ASN A 79 2.49 -12.18 -8.00
C ASN A 79 1.19 -12.97 -7.74
N THR A 80 1.11 -14.19 -8.29
CA THR A 80 -0.06 -15.07 -8.18
C THR A 80 -0.36 -15.49 -6.74
N TRP A 81 0.66 -15.59 -5.90
CA TRP A 81 0.50 -15.85 -4.48
C TRP A 81 -0.24 -14.70 -3.78
N LEU A 82 0.19 -13.45 -4.00
CA LEU A 82 -0.44 -12.27 -3.42
C LEU A 82 -1.91 -12.17 -3.84
N ILE A 83 -2.19 -12.37 -5.13
CA ILE A 83 -3.56 -12.38 -5.66
C ILE A 83 -4.41 -13.41 -4.92
N LYS A 84 -3.90 -14.64 -4.75
CA LYS A 84 -4.62 -15.71 -4.05
C LYS A 84 -4.84 -15.39 -2.57
N ALA A 85 -3.85 -14.83 -1.89
CA ALA A 85 -3.95 -14.42 -0.49
C ALA A 85 -5.02 -13.33 -0.29
N VAL A 86 -5.05 -12.32 -1.18
CA VAL A 86 -6.07 -11.25 -1.16
C VAL A 86 -7.46 -11.81 -1.37
N VAL A 87 -7.66 -12.68 -2.38
CA VAL A 87 -8.99 -13.26 -2.63
C VAL A 87 -9.46 -14.09 -1.43
N LYS A 88 -8.59 -14.92 -0.84
CA LYS A 88 -8.91 -15.67 0.40
C LYS A 88 -9.32 -14.74 1.54
N GLY A 89 -8.58 -13.64 1.73
CA GLY A 89 -8.85 -12.67 2.79
C GLY A 89 -10.15 -11.89 2.59
N LEU A 90 -10.62 -11.75 1.35
CA LEU A 90 -11.94 -11.17 1.03
C LEU A 90 -13.05 -12.20 1.19
N ASP A 91 -13.05 -13.22 0.34
CA ASP A 91 -13.99 -14.34 0.38
C ASP A 91 -13.39 -15.55 -0.34
N ILE A 92 -13.06 -16.58 0.43
CA ILE A 92 -12.51 -17.84 -0.09
C ILE A 92 -13.44 -18.52 -1.11
N LYS A 93 -14.75 -18.28 -1.07
CA LYS A 93 -15.71 -18.87 -2.02
C LYS A 93 -15.48 -18.37 -3.44
N TRP A 94 -14.96 -17.15 -3.62
CA TRP A 94 -14.67 -16.60 -4.94
C TRP A 94 -13.59 -17.40 -5.69
N LEU A 95 -12.70 -18.08 -4.97
CA LEU A 95 -11.71 -18.97 -5.59
C LEU A 95 -12.33 -20.20 -6.26
N LYS A 96 -13.62 -20.49 -6.05
CA LYS A 96 -14.33 -21.56 -6.76
C LYS A 96 -14.82 -21.13 -8.14
N HIS A 97 -14.80 -19.82 -8.42
CA HIS A 97 -15.34 -19.24 -9.65
C HIS A 97 -14.20 -18.72 -10.54
N PRO A 98 -14.38 -18.72 -11.87
CA PRO A 98 -13.47 -18.03 -12.78
C PRO A 98 -13.43 -16.51 -12.51
N LEU A 99 -12.22 -15.95 -12.41
CA LEU A 99 -12.00 -14.52 -12.21
C LEU A 99 -11.12 -13.94 -13.32
N SER A 100 -11.48 -12.77 -13.83
CA SER A 100 -10.61 -11.91 -14.62
C SER A 100 -9.84 -11.00 -13.67
N ILE A 101 -8.53 -10.91 -13.86
CA ILE A 101 -7.63 -10.27 -12.91
C ILE A 101 -6.67 -9.35 -13.67
N THR A 102 -6.65 -8.08 -13.30
CA THR A 102 -5.64 -7.12 -13.75
C THR A 102 -4.86 -6.64 -12.55
N THR A 103 -3.54 -6.75 -12.56
CA THR A 103 -2.68 -6.15 -11.53
C THR A 103 -1.86 -5.02 -12.11
N LYS A 104 -1.66 -3.97 -11.32
CA LYS A 104 -0.77 -2.85 -11.63
C LYS A 104 0.22 -2.66 -10.50
N GLU A 105 1.49 -2.47 -10.84
CA GLU A 105 2.50 -1.98 -9.89
C GLU A 105 2.65 -0.48 -10.08
N VAL A 106 2.41 0.27 -9.00
CA VAL A 106 2.31 1.72 -9.03
C VAL A 106 3.32 2.29 -8.05
N ARG A 107 4.19 3.18 -8.54
CA ARG A 107 5.04 3.99 -7.68
C ARG A 107 4.26 5.19 -7.18
N LEU A 108 4.18 5.31 -5.87
CA LEU A 108 3.55 6.41 -5.16
C LEU A 108 4.60 7.25 -4.44
N LEU A 109 4.31 8.53 -4.31
CA LEU A 109 4.95 9.42 -3.37
C LEU A 109 3.97 9.67 -2.22
N LYS A 110 4.33 9.18 -1.04
CA LYS A 110 3.62 9.39 0.21
C LYS A 110 4.20 10.58 0.96
N ASP A 111 3.32 11.48 1.37
CA ASP A 111 3.63 12.71 2.10
C ASP A 111 4.71 13.56 1.41
N SER A 112 4.78 13.51 0.07
CA SER A 112 5.80 14.15 -0.76
C SER A 112 7.25 13.75 -0.48
N LEU A 113 7.48 12.70 0.33
CA LEU A 113 8.81 12.35 0.85
C LEU A 113 9.19 10.90 0.58
N ARG A 114 8.25 9.97 0.79
CA ARG A 114 8.53 8.53 0.74
C ARG A 114 8.05 7.94 -0.57
N LYS A 115 8.95 7.29 -1.30
CA LYS A 115 8.60 6.52 -2.49
C LYS A 115 8.22 5.11 -2.08
N GLU A 116 7.04 4.66 -2.46
CA GLU A 116 6.52 3.35 -2.14
C GLU A 116 5.99 2.69 -3.42
N VAL A 117 6.11 1.38 -3.53
CA VAL A 117 5.48 0.60 -4.60
C VAL A 117 4.24 -0.05 -4.02
N VAL A 118 3.09 0.23 -4.64
CA VAL A 118 1.79 -0.36 -4.29
C VAL A 118 1.35 -1.27 -5.42
N THR A 119 0.85 -2.45 -5.07
CA THR A 119 0.19 -3.33 -6.03
C THR A 119 -1.31 -3.07 -5.98
N ILE A 120 -1.90 -2.71 -7.13
CA ILE A 120 -3.35 -2.61 -7.29
C ILE A 120 -3.84 -3.86 -8.01
N ILE A 121 -4.83 -4.54 -7.45
CA ILE A 121 -5.45 -5.73 -8.03
C ILE A 121 -6.90 -5.40 -8.34
N ALA A 122 -7.30 -5.49 -9.61
CA ALA A 122 -8.68 -5.44 -10.04
C ALA A 122 -9.19 -6.87 -10.29
N LEU A 123 -10.35 -7.19 -9.75
CA LEU A 123 -11.03 -8.48 -9.89
C LEU A 123 -12.42 -8.28 -10.48
N GLU A 124 -12.75 -9.13 -11.45
CA GLU A 124 -14.07 -9.23 -12.06
C GLU A 124 -14.46 -10.70 -12.19
N SER A 125 -15.77 -10.97 -12.19
CA SER A 125 -16.25 -12.29 -12.60
C SER A 125 -15.88 -12.55 -14.06
N ALA A 126 -15.34 -13.74 -14.34
CA ALA A 126 -15.16 -14.24 -15.70
C ALA A 126 -16.18 -15.33 -16.05
N GLU A 127 -17.25 -15.43 -15.26
CA GLU A 127 -18.32 -16.41 -15.38
C GLU A 127 -19.66 -15.70 -15.65
N VAL A 128 -20.39 -16.20 -16.65
CA VAL A 128 -21.70 -15.64 -17.01
C VAL A 128 -22.71 -15.98 -15.91
N GLY A 129 -23.47 -14.99 -15.45
CA GLY A 129 -24.52 -15.18 -14.44
C GLY A 129 -24.01 -15.26 -13.00
N TRP A 130 -22.69 -15.16 -12.77
CA TRP A 130 -22.10 -15.04 -11.44
C TRP A 130 -21.42 -13.68 -11.28
N SER A 131 -21.55 -13.06 -10.10
CA SER A 131 -20.97 -11.76 -9.78
C SER A 131 -20.29 -11.79 -8.42
N LEU A 132 -19.24 -10.98 -8.28
CA LEU A 132 -18.61 -10.73 -6.99
C LEU A 132 -19.62 -10.07 -6.05
N THR A 133 -19.73 -10.61 -4.84
CA THR A 133 -20.65 -10.07 -3.82
C THR A 133 -20.03 -8.84 -3.13
N PRO A 134 -20.82 -7.84 -2.74
CA PRO A 134 -20.33 -6.76 -1.90
C PRO A 134 -19.77 -7.28 -0.57
N PHE A 135 -18.81 -6.56 0.00
CA PHE A 135 -18.18 -6.88 1.27
C PHE A 135 -18.14 -5.66 2.19
N ASN A 136 -18.15 -5.90 3.50
CA ASN A 136 -18.01 -4.87 4.52
C ASN A 136 -16.67 -5.06 5.25
N LYS A 137 -15.56 -4.95 4.52
CA LYS A 137 -14.22 -5.06 5.05
C LYS A 137 -13.43 -3.82 4.63
N GLU A 138 -12.93 -3.07 5.60
CA GLU A 138 -12.21 -1.82 5.33
C GLU A 138 -10.78 -2.08 4.85
N TYR A 139 -10.07 -2.96 5.55
CA TYR A 139 -8.75 -3.47 5.20
C TYR A 139 -8.48 -4.73 6.04
N PHE A 140 -7.43 -5.47 5.65
CA PHE A 140 -6.93 -6.60 6.43
C PHE A 140 -5.45 -6.83 6.18
N MET A 141 -4.77 -7.40 7.17
CA MET A 141 -3.36 -7.79 7.03
C MET A 141 -3.26 -9.13 6.29
N ILE A 142 -2.26 -9.26 5.42
CA ILE A 142 -1.91 -10.52 4.76
C ILE A 142 -0.89 -11.22 5.65
N GLU A 143 -1.35 -12.22 6.41
CA GLU A 143 -0.59 -12.85 7.50
C GLU A 143 0.64 -13.67 7.04
N GLU A 144 0.73 -13.97 5.75
CA GLU A 144 1.82 -14.78 5.17
C GLU A 144 2.99 -13.93 4.62
N CYS A 145 2.97 -12.61 4.80
CA CYS A 145 4.07 -11.70 4.40
C CYS A 145 5.06 -11.46 5.56
N GLU A 146 6.36 -11.38 5.24
CA GLU A 146 7.40 -11.00 6.23
C GLU A 146 7.22 -9.55 6.73
N ALA A 147 6.92 -8.64 5.81
CA ALA A 147 6.54 -7.27 6.13
C ALA A 147 5.01 -7.17 6.32
N PRO A 148 4.51 -6.28 7.19
CA PRO A 148 3.08 -6.14 7.42
C PRO A 148 2.40 -5.50 6.21
N LEU A 149 2.01 -6.34 5.25
CA LEU A 149 1.30 -5.95 4.03
C LEU A 149 -0.20 -5.96 4.29
N TYR A 150 -0.86 -4.85 3.97
CA TYR A 150 -2.30 -4.69 4.12
C TYR A 150 -2.98 -4.61 2.76
N ALA A 151 -4.13 -5.27 2.66
CA ALA A 151 -5.04 -5.17 1.54
C ALA A 151 -6.18 -4.20 1.90
N VAL A 152 -6.38 -3.18 1.06
CA VAL A 152 -7.44 -2.17 1.20
C VAL A 152 -8.41 -2.33 0.03
N PRO A 153 -9.55 -3.02 0.22
CA PRO A 153 -10.47 -3.31 -0.86
C PRO A 153 -11.56 -2.24 -1.05
N TYR A 154 -12.01 -2.10 -2.30
CA TYR A 154 -13.07 -1.21 -2.76
C TYR A 154 -13.98 -1.96 -3.72
N PHE A 155 -15.29 -1.90 -3.50
CA PHE A 155 -16.30 -2.45 -4.41
C PHE A 155 -16.91 -1.29 -5.20
N ILE A 156 -16.64 -1.22 -6.50
CA ILE A 156 -17.07 -0.10 -7.35
C ILE A 156 -17.61 -0.66 -8.67
N ASN A 157 -18.87 -0.36 -8.98
CA ASN A 157 -19.54 -0.75 -10.23
C ASN A 157 -19.44 -2.27 -10.53
N GLY A 158 -19.62 -3.11 -9.52
CA GLY A 158 -19.56 -4.57 -9.68
C GLY A 158 -18.16 -5.17 -9.79
N ARG A 159 -17.11 -4.33 -9.71
CA ARG A 159 -15.71 -4.73 -9.73
C ARG A 159 -15.08 -4.53 -8.37
N VAL A 160 -14.07 -5.34 -8.06
CA VAL A 160 -13.32 -5.21 -6.81
C VAL A 160 -11.92 -4.71 -7.11
N TYR A 161 -11.54 -3.61 -6.49
CA TYR A 161 -10.18 -3.07 -6.55
C TYR A 161 -9.53 -3.21 -5.18
N ILE A 162 -8.30 -3.69 -5.12
CA ILE A 162 -7.56 -3.87 -3.88
C ILE A 162 -6.21 -3.20 -4.00
N LEU A 163 -5.91 -2.30 -3.07
CA LEU A 163 -4.58 -1.72 -2.93
C LEU A 163 -3.82 -2.52 -1.86
N CYS A 164 -2.68 -3.10 -2.24
CA CYS A 164 -1.78 -3.80 -1.34
C CYS A 164 -0.58 -2.90 -1.01
N LEU A 165 -0.45 -2.51 0.26
CA LEU A 165 0.56 -1.55 0.71
C LEU A 165 1.04 -1.85 2.13
N THR A 166 2.25 -1.39 2.47
CA THR A 166 2.76 -1.41 3.84
C THR A 166 2.47 -0.06 4.50
N PRO A 167 1.50 0.02 5.44
CA PRO A 167 1.10 1.30 5.98
C PRO A 167 2.14 1.83 6.98
N SER A 168 2.06 3.12 7.26
CA SER A 168 2.64 3.65 8.50
C SER A 168 1.79 3.16 9.67
N PHE A 169 2.33 3.19 10.88
CA PHE A 169 1.59 2.81 12.07
C PHE A 169 1.49 3.99 13.03
N LYS A 170 0.36 4.08 13.72
CA LYS A 170 0.13 5.03 14.80
C LYS A 170 -0.19 4.30 16.09
N ILE A 171 0.20 4.91 17.20
CA ILE A 171 -0.11 4.42 18.54
C ILE A 171 -1.37 5.15 18.99
N ILE A 172 -2.43 4.39 19.30
CA ILE A 172 -3.68 4.91 19.85
C ILE A 172 -3.89 4.20 21.19
N GLY A 173 -3.73 4.95 22.29
CA GLY A 173 -3.62 4.34 23.62
C GLY A 173 -2.43 3.38 23.67
N ASP A 174 -2.70 2.12 24.03
CA ASP A 174 -1.68 1.06 24.07
C ASP A 174 -1.64 0.20 22.80
N GLU A 175 -2.47 0.52 21.79
CA GLU A 175 -2.57 -0.25 20.55
C GLU A 175 -1.82 0.39 19.39
N MET A 176 -1.04 -0.41 18.67
CA MET A 176 -0.45 -0.03 17.39
C MET A 176 -1.43 -0.35 16.25
N ARG A 177 -1.88 0.67 15.52
CA ARG A 177 -2.86 0.55 14.44
C ARG A 177 -2.28 1.05 13.11
N PRO A 178 -2.61 0.41 11.97
CA PRO A 178 -2.17 0.89 10.67
C PRO A 178 -2.85 2.25 10.37
N ALA A 179 -2.06 3.22 9.93
CA ALA A 179 -2.52 4.52 9.47
C ALA A 179 -2.89 4.43 7.99
N ILE A 180 -4.14 4.03 7.73
CA ILE A 180 -4.71 3.88 6.38
C ILE A 180 -5.88 4.86 6.25
N ASP A 181 -5.75 5.83 5.34
CA ASP A 181 -6.87 6.67 4.92
C ASP A 181 -7.45 6.11 3.62
N ARG A 182 -8.57 5.39 3.74
CA ARG A 182 -9.23 4.75 2.60
C ARG A 182 -9.74 5.75 1.59
N LYS A 183 -10.21 6.92 2.03
CA LYS A 183 -10.75 7.95 1.16
C LYS A 183 -9.64 8.58 0.33
N ALA A 184 -8.53 8.97 0.98
CA ALA A 184 -7.37 9.52 0.30
C ALA A 184 -6.77 8.54 -0.72
N LEU A 185 -6.67 7.25 -0.36
CA LEU A 185 -6.23 6.19 -1.28
C LEU A 185 -7.18 6.02 -2.48
N GLN A 186 -8.49 6.08 -2.26
CA GLN A 186 -9.46 5.99 -3.35
C GLN A 186 -9.35 7.19 -4.29
N GLU A 187 -9.40 8.41 -3.75
CA GLU A 187 -9.44 9.65 -4.53
C GLU A 187 -8.11 9.93 -5.25
N SER A 188 -6.98 9.71 -4.58
CA SER A 188 -5.66 10.14 -5.08
C SER A 188 -4.89 9.06 -5.84
N VAL A 189 -5.24 7.78 -5.63
CA VAL A 189 -4.52 6.64 -6.24
C VAL A 189 -5.45 5.82 -7.13
N LEU A 190 -6.57 5.33 -6.59
CA LEU A 190 -7.42 4.39 -7.33
C LEU A 190 -8.17 5.08 -8.47
N THR A 191 -8.96 6.11 -8.17
CA THR A 191 -9.84 6.80 -9.13
C THR A 191 -9.10 7.29 -10.38
N PRO A 192 -7.92 7.94 -10.28
CA PRO A 192 -7.17 8.38 -11.47
C PRO A 192 -6.74 7.23 -12.38
N LEU A 193 -6.60 6.02 -11.85
CA LEU A 193 -6.14 4.84 -12.58
C LEU A 193 -7.27 3.95 -13.09
N MET A 194 -8.52 4.16 -12.64
CA MET A 194 -9.65 3.28 -12.93
C MET A 194 -9.95 3.14 -14.42
N SER A 195 -9.79 4.20 -15.21
CA SER A 195 -10.01 4.16 -16.67
C SER A 195 -8.99 3.30 -17.43
N ALA A 196 -7.88 2.94 -16.79
CA ALA A 196 -6.75 2.23 -17.41
C ALA A 196 -6.66 0.73 -17.03
N PHE A 197 -7.71 0.15 -16.43
CA PHE A 197 -7.78 -1.27 -16.05
C PHE A 197 -8.44 -2.15 -17.12
#